data_AF-A0A0F9G0Z3-F1
#
_entry.id   AF-A0A0F9G0Z3-F1
#
_cell.length_a   1.000
_cell.length_b   1.000
_cell.length_c   1.000
_cell.angle_alpha   90.00
_cell.angle_beta   90.00
_cell.angle_gamma   90.00
#
_symmetry.space_group_name_H-M   'P 1'
#
loop_
_entity.id
_entity.type
_entity.pdbx_description
1 polymer ?
#
loop_
_entity_poly.entity_id
_entity_poly.type
_entity_poly.pdbx_seq_one_letter_code
_entity_poly.pdbx_strand_id
1 'polypeptide(L)'
;MTPELAALQAKIRGLRQEMRVEDTLADLQEQLRTGDFRVPERRPPAHTTPQLERNQIALRRARRRWRDAIERMAPPTVHRVIGETTGFLRTMKATADMSATLRQGFLLSARRPVTALKTFGKAARAFFSEFSADQIDNAIRQHPNQLIRDRAKLTLTERGGKLSSREEIFASTVAERVPVIGAVVRASERSMTTTLNLLRVAAFDQFLELHPNATTDELRAWANWVNVATGRGDLSRLSGAANELAIVFFAPRFAVSRIQSPFMVFKVWRQPRVRKEVSKDYAAVVAVGLTALGLAALAGLKVGLDPRESDFGKIRIGDTRIDIWGGVQQPVRLLTRIMLGLTDRTGLTGKHLTKSEKEINPLELLGRFTAFKIAPSVSIPLELYRSKTAVGEETTPSETAIRSILPMVFEDVYEAYQEGLSRAVLAGGSAFLGLGVATFGDDPQRGGPRAPTRPRPPRPPTRR
;
A
#
# COMPACT_ATOMS: atom_id res chain seq x y z
N MET A 1 -39.53 -12.31 -5.83
CA MET A 1 -40.23 -11.01 -5.95
C MET A 1 -41.31 -11.22 -6.99
N THR A 2 -42.58 -10.99 -6.67
CA THR A 2 -43.67 -11.25 -7.63
C THR A 2 -43.61 -10.23 -8.78
N PRO A 3 -43.97 -10.61 -10.02
CA PRO A 3 -44.02 -9.70 -11.17
C PRO A 3 -44.88 -8.45 -10.90
N GLU A 4 -45.95 -8.64 -10.14
CA GLU A 4 -46.91 -7.59 -9.75
C GLU A 4 -46.28 -6.54 -8.81
N LEU A 5 -45.48 -6.98 -7.83
CA LEU A 5 -44.74 -6.07 -6.95
C LEU A 5 -43.68 -5.28 -7.73
N ALA A 6 -43.03 -5.92 -8.72
CA ALA A 6 -42.05 -5.26 -9.58
C ALA A 6 -42.70 -4.15 -10.44
N ALA A 7 -43.90 -4.41 -10.97
CA ALA A 7 -44.68 -3.47 -11.75
C ALA A 7 -45.15 -2.27 -10.91
N LEU A 8 -45.68 -2.52 -9.71
CA LEU A 8 -46.07 -1.47 -8.75
C LEU A 8 -44.89 -0.57 -8.37
N GLN A 9 -43.72 -1.16 -8.10
CA GLN A 9 -42.51 -0.39 -7.80
C GLN A 9 -42.03 0.43 -9.00
N ALA A 10 -42.15 -0.09 -10.23
CA ALA A 10 -41.81 0.65 -11.43
C ALA A 10 -42.75 1.85 -11.64
N LYS A 11 -44.06 1.66 -11.44
CA LYS A 11 -45.06 2.72 -11.52
C LYS A 11 -44.82 3.83 -10.49
N ILE A 12 -44.56 3.47 -9.23
CA ILE A 12 -44.24 4.43 -8.17
C ILE A 12 -42.95 5.21 -8.49
N ARG A 13 -41.93 4.54 -9.06
CA ARG A 13 -40.70 5.22 -9.50
C ARG A 13 -40.96 6.22 -10.63
N GLY A 14 -41.78 5.85 -11.60
CA GLY A 14 -42.19 6.74 -12.71
C GLY A 14 -42.91 7.99 -12.20
N LEU A 15 -43.94 7.81 -11.37
CA LEU A 15 -44.70 8.93 -10.78
C LEU A 15 -43.82 9.87 -9.96
N ARG A 16 -42.89 9.32 -9.17
CA ARG A 16 -41.93 10.15 -8.41
C ARG A 16 -40.96 10.92 -9.30
N GLN A 17 -40.65 10.39 -10.49
CA GLN A 17 -39.78 11.06 -11.44
C GLN A 17 -40.54 12.21 -12.13
N GLU A 18 -41.78 11.96 -12.53
CA GLU A 18 -42.68 12.94 -13.14
C GLU A 18 -42.90 14.13 -12.20
N MET A 19 -43.35 13.89 -10.96
CA MET A 19 -43.53 14.94 -9.95
C MET A 19 -42.25 15.77 -9.73
N ARG A 20 -41.07 15.14 -9.70
CA ARG A 20 -39.80 15.88 -9.54
C ARG A 20 -39.48 16.77 -10.74
N VAL A 21 -39.80 16.31 -11.94
CA VAL A 21 -39.59 17.10 -13.16
C VAL A 21 -40.53 18.29 -13.15
N GLU A 22 -41.81 18.09 -12.82
CA GLU A 22 -42.80 19.16 -12.68
C GLU A 22 -42.39 20.18 -11.62
N ASP A 23 -42.00 19.74 -10.42
CA ASP A 23 -41.51 20.62 -9.34
C ASP A 23 -40.29 21.44 -9.80
N THR A 24 -39.35 20.81 -10.49
CA THR A 24 -38.15 21.49 -11.00
C THR A 24 -38.50 22.50 -12.08
N LEU A 25 -39.44 22.15 -12.95
CA LEU A 25 -39.88 23.00 -14.06
C LEU A 25 -40.63 24.22 -13.52
N ALA A 26 -41.49 24.04 -12.51
CA ALA A 26 -42.17 25.12 -11.80
C ALA A 26 -41.18 26.05 -11.07
N ASP A 27 -40.21 25.50 -10.35
CA ASP A 27 -39.18 26.30 -9.65
C ASP A 27 -38.32 27.09 -10.64
N LEU A 28 -37.90 26.49 -11.76
CA LEU A 28 -37.14 27.19 -12.80
C LEU A 28 -37.97 28.29 -13.47
N GLN A 29 -39.25 28.03 -13.76
CA GLN A 29 -40.15 29.04 -14.31
C GLN A 29 -40.35 30.22 -13.35
N GLU A 30 -40.48 29.94 -12.05
CA GLU A 30 -40.63 30.98 -11.03
C GLU A 30 -39.35 31.81 -10.88
N GLN A 31 -38.18 31.18 -10.92
CA GLN A 31 -36.89 31.90 -10.93
C GLN A 31 -36.74 32.78 -12.18
N LEU A 32 -37.13 32.27 -13.36
CA LEU A 32 -37.14 33.06 -14.60
C LEU A 32 -38.12 34.24 -14.55
N ARG A 33 -39.28 34.05 -13.90
CA ARG A 33 -40.32 35.08 -13.75
C ARG A 33 -39.92 36.20 -12.79
N THR A 34 -39.29 35.83 -11.67
CA THR A 34 -38.94 36.76 -10.58
C THR A 34 -37.57 37.41 -10.74
N GLY A 35 -36.69 36.81 -11.54
CA GLY A 35 -35.29 37.24 -11.66
C GLY A 35 -34.43 36.90 -10.43
N ASP A 36 -34.99 36.21 -9.43
CA ASP A 36 -34.28 35.73 -8.24
C ASP A 36 -33.74 34.32 -8.49
N PHE A 37 -32.54 34.26 -9.05
CA PHE A 37 -31.87 32.99 -9.35
C PHE A 37 -31.31 32.36 -8.08
N ARG A 38 -31.92 31.25 -7.66
CA ARG A 38 -31.47 30.49 -6.50
C ARG A 38 -30.26 29.64 -6.87
N VAL A 39 -29.10 29.96 -6.32
CA VAL A 39 -27.95 29.05 -6.37
C VAL A 39 -28.32 27.78 -5.59
N PRO A 40 -28.20 26.57 -6.17
CA PRO A 40 -28.56 25.35 -5.46
C PRO A 40 -27.73 25.25 -4.19
N GLU A 41 -28.37 25.48 -3.04
CA GLU A 41 -27.72 25.24 -1.77
C GLU A 41 -27.34 23.76 -1.69
N ARG A 42 -26.12 23.51 -1.23
CA ARG A 42 -25.60 22.15 -1.11
C ARG A 42 -26.54 21.41 -0.18
N ARG A 43 -27.38 20.51 -0.73
CA ARG A 43 -28.35 19.73 0.06
C ARG A 43 -27.63 19.21 1.30
N PRO A 44 -28.09 19.55 2.52
CA PRO A 44 -27.46 19.02 3.71
C PRO A 44 -27.44 17.50 3.59
N PRO A 45 -26.33 16.84 3.96
CA PRO A 45 -26.25 15.39 3.88
C PRO A 45 -27.48 14.81 4.57
N ALA A 46 -28.18 13.90 3.89
CA ALA A 46 -29.43 13.35 4.41
C ALA A 46 -29.21 12.89 5.85
N HIS A 47 -29.97 13.47 6.81
CA HIS A 47 -29.84 13.12 8.20
C HIS A 47 -30.22 11.64 8.34
N THR A 48 -29.20 10.79 8.42
CA THR A 48 -29.39 9.37 8.64
C THR A 48 -29.71 9.23 10.13
N THR A 49 -30.90 8.77 10.47
CA THR A 49 -31.22 8.49 11.88
C THR A 49 -30.27 7.40 12.40
N PRO A 50 -29.88 7.39 13.68
CA PRO A 50 -29.01 6.34 14.22
C PRO A 50 -29.54 4.92 13.96
N GLN A 51 -30.87 4.76 13.93
CA GLN A 51 -31.52 3.50 13.62
C GLN A 51 -31.36 3.11 12.14
N LEU A 52 -31.49 4.05 11.21
CA LEU A 52 -31.26 3.81 9.79
C LEU A 52 -29.80 3.43 9.54
N GLU A 53 -28.84 4.09 10.19
CA GLU A 53 -27.41 3.75 10.09
C GLU A 53 -27.16 2.30 10.55
N ARG A 54 -27.69 1.91 11.72
CA ARG A 54 -27.59 0.54 12.23
C ARG A 54 -28.19 -0.49 11.26
N ASN A 55 -29.36 -0.20 10.69
CA ASN A 55 -30.01 -1.08 9.72
C ASN A 55 -29.19 -1.20 8.43
N GLN A 56 -28.60 -0.11 7.94
CA GLN A 56 -27.72 -0.12 6.77
C GLN A 56 -26.45 -0.93 7.03
N ILE A 57 -25.85 -0.80 8.21
CA ILE A 57 -24.69 -1.60 8.63
C ILE A 57 -25.05 -3.08 8.70
N ALA A 58 -26.17 -3.42 9.33
CA ALA A 58 -26.68 -4.79 9.41
C ALA A 58 -26.91 -5.40 8.01
N LEU A 59 -27.56 -4.64 7.12
CA LEU A 59 -27.78 -5.06 5.72
C LEU A 59 -26.46 -5.29 4.99
N ARG A 60 -25.46 -4.43 5.16
CA ARG A 60 -24.14 -4.62 4.53
C ARG A 60 -23.43 -5.84 5.06
N ARG A 61 -23.47 -6.09 6.37
CA ARG A 61 -22.91 -7.31 6.97
C ARG A 61 -23.58 -8.55 6.39
N ALA A 62 -24.90 -8.54 6.28
CA ALA A 62 -25.65 -9.64 5.66
C ALA A 62 -25.23 -9.86 4.20
N ARG A 63 -25.12 -8.79 3.39
CA ARG A 63 -24.64 -8.86 2.01
C ARG A 63 -23.20 -9.35 1.90
N ARG A 64 -22.31 -8.94 2.82
CA ARG A 64 -20.92 -9.42 2.88
C ARG A 64 -20.88 -10.93 3.11
N ARG A 65 -21.57 -11.40 4.16
CA ARG A 65 -21.71 -12.83 4.46
C ARG A 65 -22.32 -13.63 3.31
N TRP A 66 -23.33 -13.07 2.64
CA TRP A 66 -23.96 -13.69 1.48
C TRP A 66 -22.99 -13.83 0.31
N ARG A 67 -22.20 -12.79 0.00
CA ARG A 67 -21.16 -12.86 -1.04
C ARG A 67 -20.06 -13.85 -0.67
N ASP A 68 -19.62 -13.87 0.58
CA ASP A 68 -18.62 -14.83 1.07
C ASP A 68 -19.14 -16.27 0.96
N ALA A 69 -20.44 -16.49 1.21
CA ALA A 69 -21.07 -17.80 1.05
C ALA A 69 -21.12 -18.23 -0.42
N ILE A 70 -21.48 -17.32 -1.34
CA ILE A 70 -21.45 -17.61 -2.78
C ILE A 70 -20.05 -17.97 -3.24
N GLU A 71 -19.05 -17.18 -2.85
CA GLU A 71 -17.67 -17.44 -3.21
C GLU A 71 -17.25 -18.83 -2.74
N ARG A 72 -17.62 -19.25 -1.52
CA ARG A 72 -17.33 -20.61 -1.00
C ARG A 72 -17.95 -21.72 -1.82
N MET A 73 -19.16 -21.52 -2.33
CA MET A 73 -19.87 -22.53 -3.12
C MET A 73 -19.33 -22.67 -4.55
N ALA A 74 -18.56 -21.70 -5.04
CA ALA A 74 -17.92 -21.83 -6.34
C ALA A 74 -16.96 -23.05 -6.35
N PRO A 75 -16.87 -23.80 -7.47
CA PRO A 75 -16.05 -25.00 -7.52
C PRO A 75 -14.56 -24.67 -7.29
N PRO A 76 -13.80 -25.58 -6.65
CA PRO A 76 -12.36 -25.43 -6.54
C PRO A 76 -11.72 -25.67 -7.92
N THR A 77 -11.21 -24.60 -8.54
CA THR A 77 -10.34 -24.72 -9.71
C THR A 77 -8.89 -24.75 -9.26
N VAL A 78 -7.99 -25.37 -10.04
CA VAL A 78 -6.55 -25.39 -9.75
C VAL A 78 -6.01 -23.97 -9.52
N HIS A 79 -6.41 -23.04 -10.39
CA HIS A 79 -6.02 -21.63 -10.29
C HIS A 79 -6.49 -20.97 -8.99
N ARG A 80 -7.68 -21.34 -8.51
CA ARG A 80 -8.23 -20.84 -7.25
C ARG A 80 -7.52 -21.43 -6.03
N VAL A 81 -7.23 -22.73 -6.06
CA VAL A 81 -6.49 -23.40 -4.98
C VAL A 81 -5.09 -22.78 -4.84
N ILE A 82 -4.37 -22.60 -5.96
CA ILE A 82 -3.05 -21.93 -5.96
C ILE A 82 -3.16 -20.49 -5.46
N GLY A 83 -4.17 -19.74 -5.92
CA GLY A 83 -4.42 -18.38 -5.50
C GLY A 83 -4.72 -18.26 -4.00
N GLU A 84 -5.54 -19.16 -3.45
CA GLU A 84 -5.91 -19.19 -2.04
C GLU A 84 -4.71 -19.59 -1.16
N THR A 85 -3.92 -20.59 -1.55
CA THR A 85 -2.68 -20.97 -0.82
C THR A 85 -1.65 -19.85 -0.82
N THR A 86 -1.41 -19.23 -1.98
CA THR A 86 -0.49 -18.07 -2.08
C THR A 86 -1.02 -16.89 -1.28
N GLY A 87 -2.33 -16.63 -1.38
CA GLY A 87 -3.02 -15.60 -0.61
C GLY A 87 -2.95 -15.86 0.89
N PHE A 88 -3.00 -17.12 1.33
CA PHE A 88 -2.94 -17.52 2.73
C PHE A 88 -1.59 -17.16 3.34
N LEU A 89 -0.49 -17.63 2.74
CA LEU A 89 0.87 -17.32 3.21
C LEU A 89 1.13 -15.81 3.24
N ARG A 90 0.69 -15.11 2.18
CA ARG A 90 0.77 -13.64 2.11
C ARG A 90 0.00 -12.96 3.25
N THR A 91 -1.23 -13.39 3.46
CA THR A 91 -2.12 -12.82 4.48
C THR A 91 -1.55 -13.03 5.89
N MET A 92 -0.99 -14.21 6.15
CA MET A 92 -0.34 -14.55 7.42
C MET A 92 0.89 -13.67 7.66
N LYS A 93 1.77 -13.55 6.67
CA LYS A 93 2.97 -12.69 6.74
C LYS A 93 2.63 -11.22 7.00
N ALA A 94 1.56 -10.70 6.39
CA ALA A 94 1.15 -9.30 6.48
C ALA A 94 0.10 -9.02 7.57
N THR A 95 -0.15 -9.99 8.46
CA THR A 95 -1.09 -9.84 9.58
C THR A 95 -0.40 -9.27 10.82
N ALA A 96 -1.17 -8.88 11.83
CA ALA A 96 -0.70 -8.35 13.10
C ALA A 96 0.05 -7.00 13.03
N ASP A 97 -0.04 -6.30 11.88
CA ASP A 97 0.48 -4.94 11.71
C ASP A 97 -0.61 -3.93 11.35
N MET A 98 -0.29 -2.64 11.49
CA MET A 98 -1.01 -1.50 10.92
C MET A 98 -0.15 -0.84 9.83
N SER A 99 0.56 -1.66 9.05
CA SER A 99 1.62 -1.20 8.15
C SER A 99 1.14 -0.29 7.03
N ALA A 100 -0.16 -0.38 6.70
CA ALA A 100 -0.83 0.51 5.75
C ALA A 100 -0.55 2.00 6.02
N THR A 101 -0.37 2.37 7.29
CA THR A 101 -0.18 3.75 7.74
C THR A 101 1.06 4.39 7.14
N LEU A 102 2.24 3.82 7.38
CA LEU A 102 3.50 4.42 6.93
C LEU A 102 4.09 3.71 5.69
N ARG A 103 3.69 2.48 5.40
CA ARG A 103 4.19 1.77 4.21
C ARG A 103 3.49 2.23 2.94
N GLN A 104 2.17 2.29 2.98
CA GLN A 104 1.35 2.61 1.82
C GLN A 104 0.82 4.04 1.87
N GLY A 105 0.41 4.54 3.04
CA GLY A 105 -0.18 5.85 3.21
C GLY A 105 0.80 7.03 3.22
N PHE A 106 2.11 6.78 3.40
CA PHE A 106 3.10 7.83 3.65
C PHE A 106 3.16 8.90 2.57
N LEU A 107 3.16 8.50 1.28
CA LEU A 107 3.22 9.42 0.15
C LEU A 107 2.10 10.47 0.15
N LEU A 108 0.91 10.13 0.65
CA LEU A 108 -0.21 11.08 0.77
C LEU A 108 -0.26 11.76 2.14
N SER A 109 0.25 11.08 3.18
CA SER A 109 0.19 11.55 4.57
C SER A 109 1.13 12.73 4.82
N ALA A 110 2.30 12.75 4.17
CA ALA A 110 3.30 13.81 4.38
C ALA A 110 2.74 15.23 4.14
N ARG A 111 1.92 15.42 3.11
CA ARG A 111 1.27 16.71 2.82
C ARG A 111 -0.04 16.92 3.60
N ARG A 112 -0.56 15.87 4.23
CA ARG A 112 -1.88 15.86 4.88
C ARG A 112 -1.77 15.34 6.32
N PRO A 113 -0.88 15.88 7.17
CA PRO A 113 -0.55 15.29 8.47
C PRO A 113 -1.78 15.21 9.40
N VAL A 114 -2.63 16.26 9.41
CA VAL A 114 -3.85 16.27 10.23
C VAL A 114 -4.85 15.20 9.77
N THR A 115 -5.06 15.08 8.46
CA THR A 115 -5.93 14.05 7.87
C THR A 115 -5.38 12.66 8.11
N ALA A 116 -4.07 12.48 8.00
CA ALA A 116 -3.39 11.22 8.27
C ALA A 116 -3.58 10.80 9.74
N LEU A 117 -3.39 11.73 10.68
CA LEU A 117 -3.59 11.47 12.12
C LEU A 117 -5.05 11.11 12.44
N LYS A 118 -6.03 11.85 11.87
CA LYS A 118 -7.45 11.53 12.01
C LYS A 118 -7.80 10.16 11.40
N THR A 119 -7.21 9.84 10.25
CA THR A 119 -7.38 8.56 9.58
C THR A 119 -6.80 7.42 10.41
N PHE A 120 -5.61 7.60 10.97
CA PHE A 120 -4.97 6.64 11.86
C PHE A 120 -5.83 6.37 13.10
N GLY A 121 -6.33 7.40 13.79
CA GLY A 121 -7.21 7.22 14.96
C GLY A 121 -8.53 6.52 14.62
N LYS A 122 -9.06 6.72 13.41
CA LYS A 122 -10.23 5.96 12.90
C LYS A 122 -9.87 4.51 12.58
N ALA A 123 -8.72 4.28 11.97
CA ALA A 123 -8.22 2.94 11.63
C ALA A 123 -7.87 2.11 12.87
N ALA A 124 -7.26 2.70 13.89
CA ALA A 124 -6.99 2.06 15.18
C ALA A 124 -8.31 1.61 15.84
N ARG A 125 -9.35 2.46 15.84
CA ARG A 125 -10.68 2.03 16.30
C ARG A 125 -11.28 0.92 15.43
N ALA A 126 -11.12 0.99 14.12
CA ALA A 126 -11.57 -0.05 13.19
C ALA A 126 -10.82 -1.39 13.38
N PHE A 127 -9.55 -1.36 13.79
CA PHE A 127 -8.77 -2.54 14.13
C PHE A 127 -9.47 -3.33 15.24
N PHE A 128 -9.89 -2.67 16.32
CA PHE A 128 -10.55 -3.32 17.46
C PHE A 128 -12.08 -3.45 17.34
N SER A 129 -12.72 -2.69 16.43
CA SER A 129 -14.18 -2.66 16.29
C SER A 129 -14.64 -2.82 14.84
N GLU A 130 -15.29 -3.95 14.54
CA GLU A 130 -15.94 -4.18 13.25
C GLU A 130 -17.05 -3.16 12.99
N PHE A 131 -17.79 -2.76 14.03
CA PHE A 131 -18.84 -1.74 13.91
C PHE A 131 -18.29 -0.39 13.46
N SER A 132 -17.19 0.06 14.06
CA SER A 132 -16.54 1.31 13.64
C SER A 132 -16.03 1.22 12.21
N ALA A 133 -15.47 0.07 11.79
CA ALA A 133 -15.05 -0.14 10.41
C ALA A 133 -16.23 -0.10 9.42
N ASP A 134 -17.40 -0.62 9.80
CA ASP A 134 -18.60 -0.55 8.96
C ASP A 134 -19.20 0.86 8.90
N GLN A 135 -19.21 1.59 10.02
CA GLN A 135 -19.65 2.99 10.05
C GLN A 135 -18.81 3.87 9.13
N ILE A 136 -17.48 3.72 9.17
CA ILE A 136 -16.57 4.48 8.32
C ILE A 136 -16.79 4.15 6.84
N ASP A 137 -16.90 2.87 6.48
CA ASP A 137 -17.23 2.45 5.11
C ASP A 137 -18.63 2.94 4.69
N ASN A 138 -19.59 3.07 5.62
CA ASN A 138 -20.89 3.67 5.37
C ASN A 138 -20.77 5.13 4.99
N ALA A 139 -20.08 5.91 5.82
CA ALA A 139 -19.84 7.33 5.59
C ALA A 139 -19.10 7.59 4.27
N ILE A 140 -18.10 6.77 3.93
CA ILE A 140 -17.36 6.89 2.67
C ILE A 140 -18.31 6.73 1.46
N ARG A 141 -19.08 5.66 1.44
CA ARG A 141 -19.93 5.28 0.29
C ARG A 141 -21.17 6.14 0.14
N GLN A 142 -21.65 6.74 1.22
CA GLN A 142 -22.80 7.65 1.19
C GLN A 142 -22.40 9.10 0.94
N HIS A 143 -21.09 9.39 0.84
CA HIS A 143 -20.61 10.73 0.63
C HIS A 143 -21.12 11.29 -0.72
N PRO A 144 -21.51 12.57 -0.80
CA PRO A 144 -21.99 13.19 -2.05
C PRO A 144 -21.02 13.04 -3.23
N ASN A 145 -19.71 13.09 -2.96
CA ASN A 145 -18.67 12.92 -3.98
C ASN A 145 -18.48 11.46 -4.45
N GLN A 146 -19.17 10.47 -3.89
CA GLN A 146 -18.91 9.06 -4.20
C GLN A 146 -19.05 8.76 -5.70
N LEU A 147 -20.09 9.30 -6.35
CA LEU A 147 -20.27 9.14 -7.79
C LEU A 147 -19.11 9.74 -8.61
N ILE A 148 -18.56 10.87 -8.16
CA ILE A 148 -17.43 11.53 -8.83
C ILE A 148 -16.16 10.69 -8.68
N ARG A 149 -15.92 10.14 -7.49
CA ARG A 149 -14.79 9.25 -7.21
C ARG A 149 -14.84 7.99 -8.07
N ASP A 150 -16.01 7.37 -8.20
CA ASP A 150 -16.22 6.18 -9.02
C ASP A 150 -15.98 6.48 -10.50
N ARG A 151 -16.53 7.59 -11.02
CA ARG A 151 -16.29 8.05 -12.41
C ARG A 151 -14.82 8.37 -12.69
N ALA A 152 -14.10 8.87 -11.69
CA ALA A 152 -12.68 9.14 -11.75
C ALA A 152 -11.81 7.87 -11.59
N LYS A 153 -12.41 6.71 -11.29
CA LYS A 153 -11.72 5.44 -11.02
C LYS A 153 -10.82 5.49 -9.78
N LEU A 154 -11.24 6.23 -8.76
CA LEU A 154 -10.61 6.13 -7.43
C LEU A 154 -10.87 4.73 -6.86
N THR A 155 -9.82 4.01 -6.49
CA THR A 155 -9.98 2.64 -6.02
C THR A 155 -10.36 2.63 -4.55
N LEU A 156 -11.54 2.14 -4.23
CA LEU A 156 -11.97 1.85 -2.86
C LEU A 156 -12.13 0.34 -2.70
N THR A 157 -11.43 -0.23 -1.74
CA THR A 157 -11.45 -1.67 -1.47
C THR A 157 -12.57 -2.06 -0.52
N GLU A 158 -12.99 -3.30 -0.62
CA GLU A 158 -13.98 -3.89 0.28
C GLU A 158 -13.35 -4.93 1.20
N ARG A 159 -14.06 -5.29 2.27
CA ARG A 159 -13.75 -6.46 3.08
C ARG A 159 -14.76 -7.54 2.72
N GLY A 160 -14.36 -8.79 2.51
CA GLY A 160 -15.26 -9.84 1.99
C GLY A 160 -15.60 -9.73 0.50
N GLY A 161 -16.30 -10.72 -0.02
CA GLY A 161 -16.65 -10.88 -1.42
C GLY A 161 -15.49 -11.39 -2.29
N LYS A 162 -15.49 -10.98 -3.56
CA LYS A 162 -14.46 -11.38 -4.53
C LYS A 162 -13.08 -10.92 -4.08
N LEU A 163 -12.08 -11.80 -4.13
CA LEU A 163 -10.69 -11.50 -3.75
C LEU A 163 -10.12 -10.27 -4.49
N SER A 164 -10.51 -10.06 -5.74
CA SER A 164 -10.08 -8.90 -6.53
C SER A 164 -10.56 -7.55 -6.00
N SER A 165 -11.60 -7.53 -5.16
CA SER A 165 -12.17 -6.32 -4.56
C SER A 165 -11.52 -5.95 -3.22
N ARG A 166 -10.67 -6.84 -2.67
CA ARG A 166 -9.99 -6.65 -1.39
C ARG A 166 -8.66 -5.93 -1.54
N GLU A 167 -8.04 -5.59 -0.40
CA GLU A 167 -6.62 -5.24 -0.40
C GLU A 167 -5.78 -6.47 -0.75
N GLU A 168 -4.78 -6.28 -1.63
CA GLU A 168 -4.04 -7.37 -2.28
C GLU A 168 -3.33 -8.32 -1.31
N ILE A 169 -3.00 -7.82 -0.12
CA ILE A 169 -2.36 -8.61 0.92
C ILE A 169 -3.35 -9.50 1.70
N PHE A 170 -4.65 -9.19 1.70
CA PHE A 170 -5.72 -9.96 2.35
C PHE A 170 -6.50 -10.79 1.32
N ALA A 171 -5.77 -11.51 0.49
CA ALA A 171 -6.31 -12.30 -0.62
C ALA A 171 -6.64 -13.76 -0.23
N SER A 172 -6.91 -14.05 1.05
CA SER A 172 -7.31 -15.38 1.51
C SER A 172 -8.53 -15.33 2.42
N THR A 173 -9.51 -16.17 2.10
CA THR A 173 -10.68 -16.41 2.95
C THR A 173 -10.46 -17.51 3.99
N VAL A 174 -9.45 -18.36 3.78
CA VAL A 174 -9.02 -19.41 4.72
C VAL A 174 -8.29 -18.82 5.91
N ALA A 175 -7.38 -17.87 5.70
CA ALA A 175 -6.62 -17.20 6.76
C ALA A 175 -7.55 -16.56 7.81
N GLU A 176 -8.66 -15.99 7.36
CA GLU A 176 -9.68 -15.38 8.23
C GLU A 176 -10.41 -16.39 9.12
N ARG A 177 -10.32 -17.70 8.88
CA ARG A 177 -11.07 -18.73 9.63
C ARG A 177 -10.21 -19.53 10.58
N VAL A 178 -8.89 -19.38 10.54
CA VAL A 178 -7.99 -20.06 11.47
C VAL A 178 -8.37 -19.66 12.90
N PRO A 179 -8.56 -20.62 13.83
CA PRO A 179 -8.86 -20.31 15.22
C PRO A 179 -7.81 -19.35 15.82
N VAL A 180 -8.27 -18.38 16.61
CA VAL A 180 -7.45 -17.30 17.21
C VAL A 180 -6.84 -16.33 16.17
N ILE A 181 -6.03 -16.83 15.24
CA ILE A 181 -5.31 -16.03 14.24
C ILE A 181 -6.26 -15.30 13.29
N GLY A 182 -7.36 -15.94 12.89
CA GLY A 182 -8.35 -15.36 11.99
C GLY A 182 -8.98 -14.07 12.54
N ALA A 183 -9.06 -13.91 13.87
CA ALA A 183 -9.52 -12.65 14.48
C ALA A 183 -8.51 -11.51 14.24
N VAL A 184 -7.21 -11.80 14.35
CA VAL A 184 -6.12 -10.87 14.10
C VAL A 184 -6.04 -10.50 12.62
N VAL A 185 -6.19 -11.49 11.72
CA VAL A 185 -6.26 -11.27 10.26
C VAL A 185 -7.38 -10.29 9.93
N ARG A 186 -8.60 -10.55 10.43
CA ARG A 186 -9.75 -9.65 10.20
C ARG A 186 -9.54 -8.26 10.81
N ALA A 187 -8.86 -8.16 11.96
CA ALA A 187 -8.54 -6.87 12.57
C ALA A 187 -7.55 -6.06 11.72
N SER A 188 -6.50 -6.72 11.21
CA SER A 188 -5.52 -6.12 10.31
C SER A 188 -6.16 -5.70 8.98
N GLU A 189 -6.98 -6.56 8.36
CA GLU A 189 -7.73 -6.24 7.12
C GLU A 189 -8.62 -5.00 7.32
N ARG A 190 -9.33 -4.92 8.46
CA ARG A 190 -10.16 -3.76 8.82
C ARG A 190 -9.34 -2.48 8.90
N SER A 191 -8.22 -2.51 9.62
CA SER A 191 -7.37 -1.34 9.79
C SER A 191 -6.77 -0.88 8.46
N MET A 192 -6.20 -1.80 7.67
CA MET A 192 -5.61 -1.45 6.37
C MET A 192 -6.66 -0.86 5.42
N THR A 193 -7.77 -1.57 5.21
CA THR A 193 -8.84 -1.13 4.30
C THR A 193 -9.37 0.24 4.72
N THR A 194 -9.58 0.44 6.03
CA THR A 194 -10.07 1.71 6.59
C THR A 194 -9.07 2.83 6.37
N THR A 195 -7.79 2.60 6.69
CA THR A 195 -6.72 3.60 6.54
C THR A 195 -6.61 4.06 5.09
N LEU A 196 -6.48 3.11 4.16
CA LEU A 196 -6.22 3.43 2.76
C LEU A 196 -7.43 4.06 2.10
N ASN A 197 -8.65 3.56 2.34
CA ASN A 197 -9.84 4.17 1.77
C ASN A 197 -10.05 5.59 2.29
N LEU A 198 -9.86 5.85 3.59
CA LEU A 198 -9.95 7.20 4.16
C LEU A 198 -8.91 8.15 3.56
N LEU A 199 -7.65 7.72 3.43
CA LEU A 199 -6.61 8.53 2.80
C LEU A 199 -6.93 8.83 1.33
N ARG A 200 -7.40 7.83 0.58
CA ARG A 200 -7.75 7.97 -0.84
C ARG A 200 -8.90 8.97 -1.02
N VAL A 201 -9.99 8.84 -0.27
CA VAL A 201 -11.11 9.78 -0.38
C VAL A 201 -10.71 11.18 0.07
N ALA A 202 -9.95 11.32 1.15
CA ALA A 202 -9.56 12.63 1.65
C ALA A 202 -8.60 13.35 0.69
N ALA A 203 -7.64 12.65 0.09
CA ALA A 203 -6.76 13.24 -0.91
C ALA A 203 -7.51 13.60 -2.19
N PHE A 204 -8.49 12.79 -2.60
CA PHE A 204 -9.33 13.07 -3.76
C PHE A 204 -10.26 14.27 -3.52
N ASP A 205 -10.96 14.30 -2.39
CA ASP A 205 -11.87 15.38 -2.04
C ASP A 205 -11.13 16.70 -1.84
N GLN A 206 -9.95 16.70 -1.22
CA GLN A 206 -9.12 17.90 -1.11
C GLN A 206 -8.78 18.49 -2.49
N PHE A 207 -8.49 17.64 -3.48
CA PHE A 207 -8.23 18.11 -4.84
C PHE A 207 -9.47 18.71 -5.48
N LEU A 208 -10.64 18.09 -5.29
CA LEU A 208 -11.93 18.63 -5.75
C LEU A 208 -12.25 19.97 -5.11
N GLU A 209 -11.97 20.14 -3.82
CA GLU A 209 -12.18 21.40 -3.09
C GLU A 209 -11.24 22.51 -3.61
N LEU A 210 -9.99 22.18 -3.90
CA LEU A 210 -9.02 23.12 -4.45
C LEU A 210 -9.26 23.45 -5.93
N HIS A 211 -9.85 22.52 -6.68
CA HIS A 211 -10.08 22.63 -8.12
C HIS A 211 -11.51 22.19 -8.47
N PRO A 212 -12.55 22.97 -8.08
CA PRO A 212 -13.95 22.57 -8.25
C PRO A 212 -14.37 22.45 -9.72
N ASN A 213 -13.64 23.10 -10.62
CA ASN A 213 -13.83 23.03 -12.08
C ASN A 213 -12.83 22.07 -12.77
N ALA A 214 -12.22 21.14 -12.03
CA ALA A 214 -11.34 20.14 -12.62
C ALA A 214 -12.08 19.30 -13.67
N THR A 215 -11.44 19.08 -14.81
CA THR A 215 -12.01 18.25 -15.88
C THR A 215 -12.07 16.78 -15.47
N THR A 216 -12.92 15.99 -16.13
CA THR A 216 -12.97 14.53 -15.91
C THR A 216 -11.61 13.86 -16.07
N ASP A 217 -10.78 14.34 -16.99
CA ASP A 217 -9.45 13.76 -17.23
C ASP A 217 -8.45 14.14 -16.14
N GLU A 218 -8.52 15.37 -15.60
CA GLU A 218 -7.73 15.77 -14.43
C GLU A 218 -8.13 14.96 -13.19
N LEU A 219 -9.42 14.72 -12.98
CA LEU A 219 -9.92 13.90 -11.88
C LEU A 219 -9.45 12.45 -11.99
N ARG A 220 -9.47 11.86 -13.21
CA ARG A 220 -8.94 10.52 -13.46
C ARG A 220 -7.44 10.45 -13.23
N ALA A 221 -6.68 11.44 -13.66
CA ALA A 221 -5.24 11.48 -13.47
C ALA A 221 -4.88 11.65 -11.98
N TRP A 222 -5.62 12.48 -11.26
CA TRP A 222 -5.47 12.63 -9.81
C TRP A 222 -5.84 11.34 -9.07
N ALA A 223 -6.97 10.71 -9.39
CA ALA A 223 -7.34 9.41 -8.84
C ALA A 223 -6.27 8.34 -9.12
N ASN A 224 -5.67 8.33 -10.32
CA ASN A 224 -4.58 7.44 -10.64
C ASN A 224 -3.33 7.71 -9.77
N TRP A 225 -2.97 8.98 -9.53
CA TRP A 225 -1.91 9.32 -8.58
C TRP A 225 -2.23 8.83 -7.18
N VAL A 226 -3.42 9.11 -6.66
CA VAL A 226 -3.86 8.70 -5.33
C VAL A 226 -3.83 7.17 -5.18
N ASN A 227 -4.27 6.42 -6.19
CA ASN A 227 -4.19 4.96 -6.23
C ASN A 227 -2.74 4.47 -6.18
N VAL A 228 -1.86 5.00 -7.04
CA VAL A 228 -0.42 4.65 -7.09
C VAL A 228 0.26 5.00 -5.76
N ALA A 229 0.05 6.21 -5.24
CA ALA A 229 0.65 6.67 -3.99
C ALA A 229 0.26 5.77 -2.81
N THR A 230 -0.95 5.23 -2.81
CA THR A 230 -1.47 4.30 -1.78
C THR A 230 -1.25 2.82 -2.08
N GLY A 231 -0.40 2.47 -3.04
CA GLY A 231 0.00 1.09 -3.26
C GLY A 231 -0.74 0.32 -4.34
N ARG A 232 -1.65 0.96 -5.10
CA ARG A 232 -2.41 0.32 -6.18
C ARG A 232 -1.89 0.75 -7.54
N GLY A 233 -0.76 0.16 -7.93
CA GLY A 233 -0.15 0.35 -9.24
C GLY A 233 -1.07 -0.13 -10.37
N ASP A 234 -0.97 0.56 -11.50
CA ASP A 234 -1.71 0.25 -12.71
C ASP A 234 -1.05 -0.94 -13.44
N LEU A 235 -1.78 -2.05 -13.53
CA LEU A 235 -1.37 -3.28 -14.21
C LEU A 235 -2.02 -3.44 -15.59
N SER A 236 -2.65 -2.40 -16.15
CA SER A 236 -3.40 -2.49 -17.42
C SER A 236 -2.60 -3.09 -18.58
N ARG A 237 -1.30 -2.78 -18.69
CA ARG A 237 -0.38 -3.34 -19.69
C ARG A 237 -0.01 -4.82 -19.45
N LEU A 238 -0.31 -5.34 -18.26
CA LEU A 238 -0.08 -6.71 -17.82
C LEU A 238 -1.40 -7.38 -17.41
N SER A 239 -2.53 -6.85 -17.87
CA SER A 239 -3.86 -7.20 -17.36
C SER A 239 -4.22 -8.68 -17.57
N GLY A 240 -3.73 -9.29 -18.65
CA GLY A 240 -3.87 -10.72 -18.92
C GLY A 240 -2.98 -11.64 -18.06
N ALA A 241 -2.05 -11.07 -17.29
CA ALA A 241 -1.17 -11.80 -16.37
C ALA A 241 -1.30 -11.29 -14.92
N ALA A 242 -2.26 -10.42 -14.61
CA ALA A 242 -2.31 -9.76 -13.31
C ALA A 242 -2.61 -10.72 -12.15
N ASN A 243 -3.37 -11.80 -12.38
CA ASN A 243 -3.65 -12.81 -11.37
C ASN A 243 -2.46 -13.76 -11.19
N GLU A 244 -1.70 -13.97 -12.24
CA GLU A 244 -0.56 -14.85 -12.40
C GLU A 244 0.68 -14.19 -11.78
N LEU A 245 0.82 -12.88 -11.96
CA LEU A 245 1.77 -12.05 -11.22
C LEU A 245 1.50 -12.09 -9.72
N ALA A 246 0.25 -12.23 -9.28
CA ALA A 246 -0.07 -12.43 -7.87
C ALA A 246 0.24 -13.85 -7.37
N ILE A 247 0.55 -14.81 -8.24
CA ILE A 247 1.10 -16.12 -7.82
C ILE A 247 2.61 -15.99 -7.59
N VAL A 248 3.28 -15.20 -8.42
CA VAL A 248 4.76 -15.07 -8.43
C VAL A 248 5.26 -13.97 -7.50
N PHE A 249 4.50 -12.89 -7.27
CA PHE A 249 4.92 -11.72 -6.49
C PHE A 249 4.11 -11.53 -5.21
N PHE A 250 4.77 -11.08 -4.14
CA PHE A 250 4.13 -10.90 -2.83
C PHE A 250 3.06 -9.80 -2.83
N ALA A 251 3.27 -8.70 -3.54
CA ALA A 251 2.28 -7.64 -3.65
C ALA A 251 2.50 -6.90 -4.99
N PRO A 252 2.07 -7.48 -6.12
CA PRO A 252 2.42 -6.99 -7.46
C PRO A 252 1.97 -5.55 -7.70
N ARG A 253 0.74 -5.16 -7.29
CA ARG A 253 0.28 -3.77 -7.44
C ARG A 253 1.09 -2.83 -6.56
N PHE A 254 1.46 -3.25 -5.35
CA PHE A 254 2.30 -2.43 -4.48
C PHE A 254 3.71 -2.24 -5.07
N ALA A 255 4.34 -3.33 -5.53
CA ALA A 255 5.63 -3.30 -6.21
C ALA A 255 5.62 -2.36 -7.42
N VAL A 256 4.64 -2.54 -8.30
CA VAL A 256 4.45 -1.68 -9.47
C VAL A 256 4.19 -0.23 -9.06
N SER A 257 3.42 0.02 -8.00
CA SER A 257 3.17 1.37 -7.50
C SER A 257 4.45 2.10 -7.08
N ARG A 258 5.39 1.40 -6.43
CA ARG A 258 6.65 2.00 -5.96
C ARG A 258 7.56 2.33 -7.13
N ILE A 259 7.54 1.53 -8.21
CA ILE A 259 8.24 1.84 -9.47
C ILE A 259 7.55 2.97 -10.22
N GLN A 260 6.22 2.96 -10.32
CA GLN A 260 5.45 3.97 -11.05
C GLN A 260 5.52 5.34 -10.38
N SER A 261 5.52 5.38 -9.03
CA SER A 261 5.39 6.62 -8.27
C SER A 261 6.36 7.69 -8.78
N PRO A 262 7.70 7.53 -8.80
CA PRO A 262 8.62 8.62 -9.14
C PRO A 262 8.40 9.19 -10.55
N PHE A 263 7.81 8.43 -11.47
CA PHE A 263 7.52 8.85 -12.84
C PHE A 263 6.15 9.51 -13.03
N MET A 264 5.30 9.52 -12.00
CA MET A 264 3.94 10.05 -12.10
C MET A 264 3.90 11.53 -12.48
N VAL A 265 4.89 12.33 -12.06
CA VAL A 265 4.98 13.76 -12.43
C VAL A 265 5.16 13.95 -13.94
N PHE A 266 5.89 13.05 -14.60
CA PHE A 266 6.06 13.05 -16.06
C PHE A 266 4.80 12.54 -16.76
N LYS A 267 4.12 11.53 -16.20
CA LYS A 267 2.84 11.02 -16.75
C LYS A 267 1.77 12.12 -16.80
N VAL A 268 1.71 12.99 -15.79
CA VAL A 268 0.75 14.10 -15.73
C VAL A 268 1.31 15.42 -16.25
N TRP A 269 2.42 15.40 -17.01
CA TRP A 269 3.13 16.62 -17.40
C TRP A 269 2.26 17.65 -18.13
N ARG A 270 1.32 17.18 -18.95
CA ARG A 270 0.38 18.01 -19.74
C ARG A 270 -0.83 18.52 -18.95
N GLN A 271 -0.95 18.16 -17.66
CA GLN A 271 -2.06 18.54 -16.80
C GLN A 271 -1.55 19.43 -15.66
N PRO A 272 -1.45 20.75 -15.86
CA PRO A 272 -0.68 21.62 -14.98
C PRO A 272 -1.19 21.63 -13.53
N ARG A 273 -2.52 21.54 -13.32
CA ARG A 273 -3.12 21.48 -11.97
C ARG A 273 -2.77 20.18 -11.27
N VAL A 274 -2.97 19.04 -11.93
CA VAL A 274 -2.63 17.72 -11.40
C VAL A 274 -1.12 17.61 -11.14
N ARG A 275 -0.28 18.03 -12.10
CA ARG A 275 1.18 18.08 -11.95
C ARG A 275 1.59 18.89 -10.73
N LYS A 276 1.03 20.09 -10.53
CA LYS A 276 1.31 20.93 -9.37
C LYS A 276 0.99 20.22 -8.06
N GLU A 277 -0.16 19.56 -7.97
CA GLU A 277 -0.59 18.86 -6.76
C GLU A 277 0.26 17.60 -6.48
N VAL A 278 0.64 16.85 -7.50
CA VAL A 278 1.59 15.72 -7.40
C VAL A 278 2.97 16.20 -6.96
N SER A 279 3.49 17.28 -7.55
CA SER A 279 4.78 17.86 -7.17
C SER A 279 4.80 18.34 -5.72
N LYS A 280 3.69 18.90 -5.22
CA LYS A 280 3.57 19.29 -3.81
C LYS A 280 3.55 18.07 -2.88
N ASP A 281 2.91 16.96 -3.25
CA ASP A 281 2.99 15.71 -2.48
C ASP A 281 4.44 15.24 -2.39
N TYR A 282 5.20 15.27 -3.50
CA TYR A 282 6.63 14.97 -3.49
C TYR A 282 7.46 15.90 -2.61
N ALA A 283 7.26 17.20 -2.75
CA ALA A 283 7.98 18.18 -1.95
C ALA A 283 7.72 17.96 -0.45
N ALA A 284 6.48 17.65 -0.06
CA ALA A 284 6.14 17.34 1.32
C ALA A 284 6.82 16.05 1.81
N VAL A 285 6.84 14.99 0.98
CA VAL A 285 7.54 13.73 1.31
C VAL A 285 9.03 13.97 1.54
N VAL A 286 9.68 14.71 0.64
CA VAL A 286 11.10 15.06 0.77
C VAL A 286 11.34 15.92 2.00
N ALA A 287 10.53 16.95 2.24
CA ALA A 287 10.66 17.83 3.39
C ALA A 287 10.50 17.07 4.72
N VAL A 288 9.46 16.23 4.85
CA VAL A 288 9.23 15.41 6.05
C VAL A 288 10.39 14.42 6.26
N GLY A 289 10.82 13.73 5.21
CA GLY A 289 11.91 12.77 5.31
C GLY A 289 13.25 13.41 5.66
N LEU A 290 13.63 14.51 5.02
CA LEU A 290 14.85 15.26 5.34
C LEU A 290 14.81 15.84 6.76
N THR A 291 13.65 16.33 7.20
CA THR A 291 13.47 16.81 8.57
C THR A 291 13.68 15.66 9.57
N ALA A 292 13.08 14.50 9.33
CA ALA A 292 13.27 13.32 10.18
C ALA A 292 14.72 12.84 10.23
N LEU A 293 15.42 12.82 9.08
CA LEU A 293 16.86 12.49 9.03
C LEU A 293 17.71 13.53 9.75
N GLY A 294 17.41 14.83 9.58
CA GLY A 294 18.11 15.92 10.27
C GLY A 294 17.95 15.84 11.78
N LEU A 295 16.72 15.60 12.27
CA LEU A 295 16.45 15.40 13.69
C LEU A 295 17.17 14.15 14.24
N ALA A 296 17.20 13.05 13.48
CA ALA A 296 17.95 11.85 13.87
C ALA A 296 19.46 12.15 13.98
N ALA A 297 20.03 12.89 13.03
CA ALA A 297 21.43 13.30 13.06
C ALA A 297 21.73 14.22 14.25
N LEU A 298 20.85 15.19 14.55
CA LEU A 298 20.97 16.05 15.74
C LEU A 298 20.87 15.27 17.05
N ALA A 299 20.09 14.18 17.06
CA ALA A 299 20.02 13.24 18.18
C ALA A 299 21.25 12.30 18.28
N GLY A 300 22.28 12.50 17.45
CA GLY A 300 23.51 11.71 17.45
C GLY A 300 23.41 10.37 16.67
N LEU A 301 22.32 10.13 15.96
CA LEU A 301 22.17 8.91 15.14
C LEU A 301 22.86 9.07 13.78
N LYS A 302 23.36 7.96 13.24
CA LYS A 302 23.94 7.95 11.89
C LYS A 302 22.83 7.93 10.84
N VAL A 303 23.01 8.66 9.74
CA VAL A 303 22.09 8.67 8.60
C VAL A 303 22.87 8.37 7.31
N GLY A 304 22.33 7.48 6.48
CA GLY A 304 22.98 7.12 5.22
C GLY A 304 22.78 8.20 4.16
N LEU A 305 23.86 8.69 3.56
CA LEU A 305 23.82 9.75 2.54
C LEU A 305 24.31 9.30 1.17
N ASP A 306 25.04 8.18 1.07
CA ASP A 306 25.52 7.66 -0.21
C ASP A 306 24.51 6.72 -0.86
N PRO A 307 23.94 7.03 -2.05
CA PRO A 307 23.04 6.15 -2.78
C PRO A 307 23.65 4.82 -3.22
N ARG A 308 24.98 4.66 -3.17
CA ARG A 308 25.66 3.38 -3.43
C ARG A 308 25.50 2.41 -2.26
N GLU A 309 25.38 2.90 -1.04
CA GLU A 309 25.27 2.10 0.18
C GLU A 309 23.83 1.63 0.43
N SER A 310 23.66 0.52 1.15
CA SER A 310 22.35 -0.13 1.39
C SER A 310 21.46 0.66 2.35
N ASP A 311 22.03 1.59 3.10
CA ASP A 311 21.39 2.45 4.10
C ASP A 311 21.15 3.89 3.61
N PHE A 312 21.32 4.17 2.31
CA PHE A 312 20.98 5.46 1.72
C PHE A 312 19.60 5.98 2.14
N GLY A 313 19.55 7.17 2.72
CA GLY A 313 18.33 7.81 3.22
C GLY A 313 17.73 7.13 4.46
N LYS A 314 18.41 6.19 5.10
CA LYS A 314 17.90 5.49 6.30
C LYS A 314 18.56 6.01 7.56
N ILE A 315 17.88 5.83 8.69
CA ILE A 315 18.44 6.06 10.03
C ILE A 315 19.13 4.76 10.46
N ARG A 316 20.35 4.86 11.00
CA ARG A 316 21.15 3.74 11.48
C ARG A 316 21.31 3.84 13.01
N ILE A 317 20.96 2.74 13.68
CA ILE A 317 21.08 2.56 15.12
C ILE A 317 21.74 1.20 15.36
N GLY A 318 23.03 1.20 15.71
CA GLY A 318 23.82 -0.05 15.73
C GLY A 318 23.81 -0.70 14.35
N ASP A 319 23.30 -1.93 14.26
CA ASP A 319 23.10 -2.66 13.01
C ASP A 319 21.65 -2.71 12.51
N THR A 320 20.77 -1.98 13.17
CA THR A 320 19.42 -1.76 12.69
C THR A 320 19.38 -0.55 11.76
N ARG A 321 18.77 -0.72 10.59
CA ARG A 321 18.47 0.35 9.64
C ARG A 321 16.97 0.54 9.51
N ILE A 322 16.53 1.80 9.57
CA ILE A 322 15.12 2.18 9.52
C ILE A 322 14.84 3.00 8.26
N ASP A 323 13.97 2.48 7.39
CA ASP A 323 13.44 3.14 6.21
C ASP A 323 12.15 3.90 6.56
N ILE A 324 12.26 5.23 6.48
CA ILE A 324 11.18 6.19 6.76
C ILE A 324 10.39 6.61 5.51
N TRP A 325 10.69 6.05 4.34
CA TRP A 325 10.17 6.52 3.04
C TRP A 325 9.02 5.68 2.48
N GLY A 326 8.42 4.80 3.28
CA GLY A 326 7.35 3.90 2.83
C GLY A 326 7.75 3.03 1.64
N GLY A 327 9.03 2.60 1.58
CA GLY A 327 9.56 1.75 0.52
C GLY A 327 9.81 2.43 -0.84
N VAL A 328 9.62 3.75 -0.95
CA VAL A 328 9.96 4.53 -2.16
C VAL A 328 11.46 4.73 -2.29
N GLN A 329 12.19 4.69 -1.18
CA GLN A 329 13.65 4.77 -1.15
C GLN A 329 14.31 3.68 -2.00
N GLN A 330 13.78 2.45 -2.01
CA GLN A 330 14.41 1.33 -2.70
C GLN A 330 14.42 1.50 -4.25
N PRO A 331 13.29 1.83 -4.92
CA PRO A 331 13.32 2.22 -6.33
C PRO A 331 14.17 3.45 -6.62
N VAL A 332 14.11 4.49 -5.78
CA VAL A 332 14.92 5.71 -5.99
C VAL A 332 16.40 5.36 -5.96
N ARG A 333 16.85 4.61 -4.96
CA ARG A 333 18.23 4.11 -4.86
C ARG A 333 18.62 3.27 -6.07
N LEU A 334 17.76 2.36 -6.52
CA LEU A 334 18.03 1.55 -7.71
C LEU A 334 18.28 2.43 -8.93
N LEU A 335 17.41 3.41 -9.18
CA LEU A 335 17.55 4.36 -10.28
C LEU A 335 18.83 5.19 -10.15
N THR A 336 19.10 5.75 -8.97
CA THR A 336 20.31 6.53 -8.71
C THR A 336 21.57 5.70 -8.91
N ARG A 337 21.58 4.43 -8.50
CA ARG A 337 22.73 3.53 -8.72
C ARG A 337 22.93 3.19 -10.20
N ILE A 338 21.85 3.02 -10.96
CA ILE A 338 21.96 2.84 -12.41
C ILE A 338 22.54 4.10 -13.05
N MET A 339 22.03 5.29 -12.71
CA MET A 339 22.54 6.56 -13.22
C MET A 339 24.01 6.78 -12.86
N LEU A 340 24.37 6.61 -11.59
CA LEU A 340 25.75 6.73 -11.12
C LEU A 340 26.67 5.69 -11.77
N GLY A 341 26.21 4.44 -11.94
CA GLY A 341 26.97 3.42 -12.65
C GLY A 341 27.27 3.80 -14.11
N LEU A 342 26.29 4.40 -14.80
CA LEU A 342 26.50 4.90 -16.16
C LEU A 342 27.50 6.07 -16.22
N THR A 343 27.46 6.99 -15.26
CA THR A 343 28.40 8.13 -15.20
C THR A 343 29.77 7.76 -14.66
N ASP A 344 29.86 6.76 -13.78
CA ASP A 344 31.10 6.20 -13.25
C ASP A 344 31.88 5.47 -14.36
N ARG A 345 31.16 4.78 -15.27
CA ARG A 345 31.73 4.14 -16.47
C ARG A 345 32.30 5.14 -17.48
N THR A 346 31.67 6.29 -17.63
CA THR A 346 32.16 7.36 -18.52
C THR A 346 33.20 8.26 -17.86
N GLY A 347 33.53 8.04 -16.58
CA GLY A 347 34.51 8.82 -15.83
C GLY A 347 34.03 10.21 -15.41
N LEU A 348 32.74 10.52 -15.61
CA LEU A 348 32.11 11.77 -15.18
C LEU A 348 31.99 11.83 -13.64
N THR A 349 31.78 10.69 -12.99
CA THR A 349 31.75 10.53 -11.53
C THR A 349 32.64 9.34 -11.09
N GLY A 350 32.79 9.12 -9.77
CA GLY A 350 33.40 7.88 -9.26
C GLY A 350 34.86 7.67 -9.68
N LYS A 351 35.63 8.76 -9.84
CA LYS A 351 37.03 8.71 -10.30
C LYS A 351 37.93 7.84 -9.40
N HIS A 352 37.58 7.71 -8.13
CA HIS A 352 38.27 6.89 -7.13
C HIS A 352 37.86 5.41 -7.12
N LEU A 353 36.82 5.02 -7.89
CA LEU A 353 36.34 3.64 -7.96
C LEU A 353 37.22 2.80 -8.89
N THR A 354 37.45 1.55 -8.51
CA THR A 354 38.13 0.54 -9.33
C THR A 354 37.29 0.15 -10.56
N LYS A 355 37.92 -0.45 -11.59
CA LYS A 355 37.19 -0.91 -12.79
C LYS A 355 36.04 -1.87 -12.46
N SER A 356 36.22 -2.78 -11.50
CA SER A 356 35.19 -3.71 -11.05
C SER A 356 34.04 -3.03 -10.30
N GLU A 357 34.31 -1.94 -9.59
CA GLU A 357 33.26 -1.14 -8.91
C GLU A 357 32.46 -0.28 -9.89
N LYS A 358 33.04 0.06 -11.05
CA LYS A 358 32.37 0.78 -12.15
C LYS A 358 31.51 -0.16 -13.01
N GLU A 359 31.75 -1.46 -12.98
CA GLU A 359 30.97 -2.44 -13.72
C GLU A 359 29.65 -2.77 -13.03
N ILE A 360 28.69 -1.86 -13.12
CA ILE A 360 27.32 -2.09 -12.68
C ILE A 360 26.48 -2.59 -13.86
N ASN A 361 25.92 -3.80 -13.77
CA ASN A 361 24.93 -4.29 -14.73
C ASN A 361 23.51 -3.87 -14.31
N PRO A 362 22.83 -2.96 -15.04
CA PRO A 362 21.48 -2.51 -14.68
C PRO A 362 20.43 -3.64 -14.71
N LEU A 363 20.58 -4.61 -15.63
CA LEU A 363 19.68 -5.76 -15.72
C LEU A 363 19.86 -6.69 -14.51
N GLU A 364 21.09 -6.87 -14.05
CA GLU A 364 21.36 -7.64 -12.85
C GLU A 364 20.81 -6.95 -11.59
N LEU A 365 20.99 -5.63 -11.47
CA LEU A 365 20.42 -4.86 -10.37
C LEU A 365 18.89 -4.92 -10.35
N LEU A 366 18.25 -4.81 -11.52
CA LEU A 366 16.80 -4.94 -11.65
C LEU A 366 16.33 -6.37 -11.35
N GLY A 367 17.07 -7.38 -11.82
CA GLY A 367 16.83 -8.78 -11.54
C GLY A 367 16.89 -9.08 -10.04
N ARG A 368 17.94 -8.60 -9.35
CA ARG A 368 18.05 -8.69 -7.89
C ARG A 368 16.90 -7.98 -7.19
N PHE A 369 16.57 -6.74 -7.57
CA PHE A 369 15.44 -5.99 -7.00
C PHE A 369 14.09 -6.70 -7.17
N THR A 370 13.90 -7.37 -8.30
CA THR A 370 12.66 -8.11 -8.62
C THR A 370 12.61 -9.44 -7.89
N ALA A 371 13.74 -10.12 -7.73
CA ALA A 371 13.85 -11.37 -6.98
C ALA A 371 13.42 -11.22 -5.51
N PHE A 372 13.73 -10.09 -4.87
CA PHE A 372 13.29 -9.80 -3.50
C PHE A 372 11.78 -9.51 -3.35
N LYS A 373 11.03 -9.44 -4.46
CA LYS A 373 9.59 -9.19 -4.46
C LYS A 373 8.77 -10.44 -4.75
N ILE A 374 9.44 -11.58 -4.91
CA ILE A 374 8.82 -12.88 -5.16
C ILE A 374 7.90 -13.25 -3.98
N ALA A 375 6.78 -13.90 -4.29
CA ALA A 375 5.80 -14.34 -3.31
C ALA A 375 6.39 -15.43 -2.40
N PRO A 376 5.99 -15.49 -1.11
CA PRO A 376 6.34 -16.57 -0.20
C PRO A 376 6.03 -17.96 -0.77
N SER A 377 4.96 -18.09 -1.55
CA SER A 377 4.59 -19.34 -2.24
C SER A 377 5.67 -19.86 -3.19
N VAL A 378 6.56 -19.00 -3.68
CA VAL A 378 7.68 -19.36 -4.55
C VAL A 378 8.99 -19.38 -3.77
N SER A 379 9.21 -18.44 -2.83
CA SER A 379 10.44 -18.42 -2.04
C SER A 379 10.50 -19.59 -1.06
N ILE A 380 9.44 -19.89 -0.31
CA ILE A 380 9.45 -20.93 0.74
C ILE A 380 9.85 -22.32 0.20
N PRO A 381 9.26 -22.85 -0.90
CA PRO A 381 9.71 -24.13 -1.45
C PRO A 381 11.18 -24.12 -1.86
N LEU A 382 11.67 -22.99 -2.39
CA LEU A 382 13.05 -22.84 -2.79
C LEU A 382 13.99 -22.79 -1.58
N GLU A 383 13.58 -22.14 -0.51
CA GLU A 383 14.30 -22.07 0.77
C GLU A 383 14.36 -23.44 1.45
N LEU A 384 13.27 -24.22 1.41
CA LEU A 384 13.24 -25.60 1.89
C LEU A 384 14.20 -26.52 1.12
N TYR A 385 14.29 -26.34 -0.22
CA TYR A 385 15.17 -27.12 -1.06
C TYR A 385 16.65 -26.72 -0.94
N ARG A 386 16.93 -25.41 -0.85
CA ARG A 386 18.30 -24.86 -0.84
C ARG A 386 18.88 -24.70 0.57
N SER A 387 18.06 -24.86 1.61
CA SER A 387 18.41 -24.55 3.01
C SER A 387 18.98 -23.14 3.20
N LYS A 388 18.56 -22.20 2.35
CA LYS A 388 18.98 -20.80 2.37
C LYS A 388 17.81 -19.88 2.10
N THR A 389 17.66 -18.82 2.90
CA THR A 389 16.62 -17.79 2.76
C THR A 389 16.79 -16.99 1.47
N ALA A 390 15.78 -16.21 1.08
CA ALA A 390 15.87 -15.27 -0.05
C ALA A 390 17.01 -14.23 0.08
N VAL A 391 17.50 -13.96 1.29
CA VAL A 391 18.65 -13.07 1.56
C VAL A 391 19.99 -13.82 1.70
N GLY A 392 19.97 -15.15 1.59
CA GLY A 392 21.16 -16.01 1.54
C GLY A 392 21.60 -16.60 2.89
N GLU A 393 20.81 -16.39 3.95
CA GLU A 393 21.08 -16.92 5.29
C GLU A 393 20.74 -18.40 5.36
N GLU A 394 21.49 -19.19 6.12
CA GLU A 394 21.20 -20.61 6.32
C GLU A 394 19.94 -20.80 7.18
N THR A 395 19.12 -21.79 6.81
CA THR A 395 17.87 -22.12 7.51
C THR A 395 17.63 -23.63 7.51
N THR A 396 16.82 -24.11 8.45
CA THR A 396 16.38 -25.51 8.49
C THR A 396 14.95 -25.66 7.95
N PRO A 397 14.53 -26.85 7.48
CA PRO A 397 13.16 -27.05 7.02
C PRO A 397 12.09 -26.73 8.06
N SER A 398 12.35 -27.04 9.33
CA SER A 398 11.45 -26.73 10.45
C SER A 398 11.37 -25.22 10.71
N GLU A 399 12.51 -24.52 10.70
CA GLU A 399 12.55 -23.07 10.86
C GLU A 399 11.84 -22.35 9.72
N THR A 400 12.10 -22.75 8.47
CA THR A 400 11.42 -22.19 7.29
C THR A 400 9.91 -22.43 7.36
N ALA A 401 9.46 -23.60 7.82
CA ALA A 401 8.04 -23.88 8.00
C ALA A 401 7.39 -22.96 9.05
N ILE A 402 8.05 -22.73 10.19
CA ILE A 402 7.54 -21.81 11.22
C ILE A 402 7.52 -20.36 10.70
N ARG A 403 8.62 -19.89 10.11
CA ARG A 403 8.72 -18.54 9.50
C ARG A 403 7.67 -18.32 8.43
N SER A 404 7.32 -19.35 7.64
CA SER A 404 6.34 -19.22 6.55
C SER A 404 4.96 -18.72 6.96
N ILE A 405 4.55 -19.02 8.21
CA ILE A 405 3.24 -18.68 8.77
C ILE A 405 3.32 -17.62 9.87
N LEU A 406 4.53 -17.28 10.33
CA LEU A 406 4.75 -16.24 11.34
C LEU A 406 4.63 -14.84 10.69
N PRO A 407 3.80 -13.93 11.23
CA PRO A 407 3.77 -12.55 10.79
C PRO A 407 5.14 -11.87 10.81
N MET A 408 5.44 -11.05 9.79
CA MET A 408 6.74 -10.36 9.64
C MET A 408 7.09 -9.49 10.85
N VAL A 409 6.10 -8.85 11.47
CA VAL A 409 6.31 -8.03 12.68
C VAL A 409 6.94 -8.83 13.84
N PHE A 410 6.62 -10.13 13.95
CA PHE A 410 7.21 -10.96 15.00
C PHE A 410 8.62 -11.44 14.62
N GLU A 411 8.90 -11.60 13.34
CA GLU A 411 10.26 -11.88 12.84
C GLU A 411 11.18 -10.69 13.16
N ASP A 412 10.76 -9.47 12.78
CA ASP A 412 11.51 -8.24 13.04
C ASP A 412 11.78 -8.02 14.54
N VAL A 413 10.78 -8.31 15.39
CA VAL A 413 10.92 -8.22 16.86
C VAL A 413 11.87 -9.28 17.40
N TYR A 414 11.77 -10.51 16.93
CA TYR A 414 12.62 -11.62 17.39
C TYR A 414 14.09 -11.40 17.01
N GLU A 415 14.34 -11.00 15.77
CA GLU A 415 15.69 -10.67 15.28
C GLU A 415 16.28 -9.48 16.04
N ALA A 416 15.50 -8.43 16.28
CA ALA A 416 15.96 -7.29 17.06
C ALA A 416 16.12 -7.58 18.56
N TYR A 417 15.37 -8.55 19.11
CA TYR A 417 15.51 -8.99 20.50
C TYR A 417 16.84 -9.68 20.79
N GLN A 418 17.38 -10.42 19.82
CA GLN A 418 18.72 -11.01 19.93
C GLN A 418 19.82 -9.95 20.14
N GLU A 419 19.54 -8.73 19.72
CA GLU A 419 20.42 -7.57 19.81
C GLU A 419 20.08 -6.62 20.98
N GLY A 420 19.04 -6.95 21.77
CA GLY A 420 18.63 -6.24 22.98
C GLY A 420 17.16 -5.79 23.01
N LEU A 421 16.59 -5.70 24.22
CA LEU A 421 15.17 -5.38 24.44
C LEU A 421 14.75 -4.01 23.85
N SER A 422 15.60 -2.99 23.97
CA SER A 422 15.31 -1.66 23.41
C SER A 422 15.19 -1.69 21.88
N ARG A 423 16.01 -2.51 21.21
CA ARG A 423 15.94 -2.71 19.75
C ARG A 423 14.70 -3.49 19.36
N ALA A 424 14.30 -4.50 20.15
CA ALA A 424 13.04 -5.24 19.95
C ALA A 424 11.81 -4.33 20.01
N VAL A 425 11.74 -3.45 21.02
CA VAL A 425 10.64 -2.49 21.17
C VAL A 425 10.59 -1.52 19.99
N LEU A 426 11.75 -1.02 19.56
CA LEU A 426 11.84 -0.13 18.41
C LEU A 426 11.44 -0.82 17.11
N ALA A 427 11.94 -2.04 16.87
CA ALA A 427 11.60 -2.84 15.70
C ALA A 427 10.11 -3.17 15.65
N GLY A 428 9.53 -3.63 16.77
CA GLY A 428 8.11 -3.94 16.87
C GLY A 428 7.22 -2.73 16.63
N GLY A 429 7.49 -1.59 17.28
CA GLY A 429 6.71 -0.37 17.05
C GLY A 429 6.83 0.16 15.62
N SER A 430 8.04 0.14 15.06
CA SER A 430 8.32 0.61 13.71
C SER A 430 7.68 -0.29 12.65
N ALA A 431 7.87 -1.60 12.75
CA ALA A 431 7.30 -2.61 11.85
C ALA A 431 5.77 -2.63 11.93
N PHE A 432 5.21 -2.53 13.14
CA PHE A 432 3.76 -2.44 13.35
C PHE A 432 3.15 -1.25 12.62
N LEU A 433 3.80 -0.08 12.63
CA LEU A 433 3.33 1.10 11.88
C LEU A 433 3.68 1.06 10.38
N GLY A 434 4.51 0.11 9.95
CA GLY A 434 4.88 -0.13 8.56
C GLY A 434 6.18 0.53 8.11
N LEU A 435 6.99 1.07 9.02
CA LEU A 435 8.36 1.44 8.71
C LEU A 435 9.14 0.19 8.28
N GLY A 436 10.10 0.36 7.36
CA GLY A 436 10.99 -0.73 7.01
C GLY A 436 12.08 -0.85 8.06
N VAL A 437 12.18 -1.99 8.75
CA VAL A 437 13.26 -2.26 9.68
C VAL A 437 14.09 -3.41 9.11
N ALA A 438 15.41 -3.29 9.17
CA ALA A 438 16.32 -4.37 8.83
C ALA A 438 17.47 -4.38 9.83
N THR A 439 17.63 -5.48 10.56
CA THR A 439 18.74 -5.68 11.50
C THR A 439 19.71 -6.67 10.89
N PHE A 440 20.99 -6.31 10.84
CA PHE A 440 22.05 -7.20 10.36
C PHE A 440 22.79 -7.71 11.59
N GLY A 441 22.90 -9.02 11.76
CA GLY A 441 23.70 -9.56 12.87
C GLY A 441 25.20 -9.32 12.65
N ASP A 442 25.96 -9.25 13.74
CA ASP A 442 27.43 -9.20 13.73
C ASP A 442 28.09 -10.53 13.32
N ASP A 443 27.29 -11.59 13.14
CA ASP A 443 27.77 -12.92 12.76
C ASP A 443 28.32 -12.91 11.32
N PRO A 444 29.59 -13.32 11.11
CA PRO A 444 30.20 -13.46 9.79
C PRO A 444 29.34 -14.26 8.78
N GLN A 445 28.42 -15.11 9.24
CA GLN A 445 27.50 -15.90 8.42
C GLN A 445 26.13 -15.25 8.15
N ARG A 446 25.73 -14.21 8.91
CA ARG A 446 24.43 -13.51 8.78
C ARG A 446 24.51 -12.19 8.00
N GLY A 447 25.68 -11.86 7.46
CA GLY A 447 25.84 -10.70 6.59
C GLY A 447 25.34 -11.00 5.18
N GLY A 448 24.30 -10.29 4.74
CA GLY A 448 23.93 -10.19 3.33
C GLY A 448 25.15 -9.91 2.42
N PRO A 449 25.04 -10.18 1.10
CA PRO A 449 26.18 -10.49 0.24
C PRO A 449 27.34 -9.52 0.43
N ARG A 450 28.45 -10.07 0.98
CA ARG A 450 29.73 -9.37 1.08
C ARG A 450 30.10 -8.83 -0.30
N ALA A 451 30.58 -7.59 -0.36
CA ALA A 451 31.37 -7.15 -1.49
C ALA A 451 32.51 -8.17 -1.70
N PRO A 452 32.86 -8.52 -2.95
CA PRO A 452 33.88 -9.52 -3.21
C PRO A 452 35.16 -9.16 -2.47
N THR A 453 35.55 -10.01 -1.53
CA THR A 453 36.82 -9.89 -0.81
C THR A 453 37.95 -9.93 -1.84
N ARG A 454 38.77 -8.88 -1.89
CA ARG A 454 40.00 -8.88 -2.68
C ARG A 454 40.82 -10.13 -2.33
N PRO A 455 41.34 -10.90 -3.30
CA PRO A 455 42.25 -11.99 -3.00
C PRO A 455 43.44 -11.42 -2.23
N ARG A 456 43.76 -12.02 -1.07
CA ARG A 456 44.98 -11.68 -0.33
C ARG A 456 46.17 -12.00 -1.25
N PRO A 457 47.16 -11.11 -1.38
CA PRO A 457 48.38 -11.44 -2.11
C PRO A 457 49.04 -12.67 -1.45
N PRO A 458 49.65 -13.57 -2.26
CA PRO A 458 50.34 -14.73 -1.73
C PRO A 458 51.44 -14.28 -0.76
N ARG A 459 51.52 -14.93 0.40
CA ARG A 459 52.62 -14.70 1.35
C ARG A 459 53.94 -15.03 0.63
N PRO A 460 54.97 -14.18 0.73
CA PRO A 460 56.27 -14.51 0.17
C PRO A 460 56.81 -15.79 0.85
N PRO A 461 57.50 -16.66 0.11
CA PRO A 461 58.06 -17.88 0.68
C PRO A 461 59.07 -17.51 1.77
N THR A 462 58.84 -18.04 2.96
CA THR A 462 59.85 -18.07 4.03
C THR A 462 61.04 -18.87 3.51
N ARG A 463 62.18 -18.19 3.28
CA ARG A 463 63.46 -18.86 3.13
C ARG A 463 63.74 -19.64 4.41
N ARG A 464 64.01 -20.94 4.26
CA ARG A 464 64.69 -21.73 5.28
C ARG A 464 66.16 -21.33 5.35
#